data_AF-A0A383E6A9-F1
#
_entry.id   AF-A0A383E6A9-F1
#
_cell.length_a   1.000
_cell.length_b   1.000
_cell.length_c   1.000
_cell.angle_alpha   90.00
_cell.angle_beta   90.00
_cell.angle_gamma   90.00
#
_symmetry.space_group_name_H-M   'P 1'
#
loop_
_entity.id
_entity.type
_entity.pdbx_description
1 polymer ?
#
loop_
_entity_poly.entity_id
_entity_poly.type
_entity_poly.pdbx_seq_one_letter_code
_entity_poly.pdbx_strand_id
1 'polypeptide(L)'
;VETKRRADAEAIRVFAENLRQLLLAAPLGARRVLALDPGLRTGCKLVCLDDQGELVHDDVVFPDRHADKAADTLRRLCKQHKIEAIAIGNGTGGRETERFVRGLGLDAAIQIVVVNEAGASVYSASEVAREEFPDHDLTVRGSISIGRRLMDPLAELVKIDPKSIGVGQYQHDVEESDLKTGLDDVVVSCVNSVGVDLNTASHNLLSYVSGLGPQLARNIVDHRREHGPFDS
;
A
#
# COMPACT_ATOMS: atom_id res chain seq x y z
N VAL A 1 15.69 2.93 -34.24
CA VAL A 1 15.05 4.04 -33.47
C VAL A 1 13.53 3.89 -33.50
N GLU A 2 12.89 3.81 -34.66
CA GLU A 2 11.43 3.61 -34.76
C GLU A 2 10.93 2.32 -34.09
N THR A 3 11.63 1.19 -34.29
CA THR A 3 11.29 -0.08 -33.65
C THR A 3 11.36 -0.03 -32.12
N LYS A 4 12.37 0.68 -31.56
CA LYS A 4 12.49 0.86 -30.11
C LYS A 4 11.32 1.68 -29.58
N ARG A 5 11.03 2.85 -30.17
CA ARG A 5 9.90 3.69 -29.76
C ARG A 5 8.57 2.95 -29.79
N ARG A 6 8.34 2.13 -30.80
CA ARG A 6 7.12 1.30 -30.89
C ARG A 6 7.06 0.23 -29.81
N ALA A 7 8.19 -0.39 -29.48
CA ALA A 7 8.27 -1.37 -28.41
C ALA A 7 8.05 -0.72 -27.04
N ASP A 8 8.67 0.43 -26.78
CA ASP A 8 8.52 1.18 -25.53
C ASP A 8 7.07 1.62 -25.33
N ALA A 9 6.43 2.16 -26.37
CA ALA A 9 5.02 2.57 -26.30
C ALA A 9 4.08 1.40 -25.99
N GLU A 10 4.33 0.22 -26.57
CA GLU A 10 3.54 -0.98 -26.29
C GLU A 10 3.77 -1.49 -24.87
N ALA A 11 5.02 -1.49 -24.39
CA ALA A 11 5.35 -1.87 -23.02
C ALA A 11 4.70 -0.93 -22.00
N ILE A 12 4.80 0.39 -22.23
CA ILE A 12 4.17 1.41 -21.37
C ILE A 12 2.65 1.24 -21.33
N ARG A 13 2.02 0.88 -22.45
CA ARG A 13 0.58 0.57 -22.48
C ARG A 13 0.22 -0.60 -21.55
N VAL A 14 1.03 -1.67 -21.54
CA VAL A 14 0.83 -2.81 -20.64
C VAL A 14 1.07 -2.41 -19.18
N PHE A 15 2.10 -1.63 -18.90
CA PHE A 15 2.40 -1.12 -17.56
C PHE A 15 1.28 -0.23 -17.02
N ALA A 16 0.72 0.63 -17.86
CA ALA A 16 -0.42 1.48 -17.55
C ALA A 16 -1.67 0.65 -17.16
N GLU A 17 -1.96 -0.42 -17.90
CA GLU A 17 -3.08 -1.31 -17.59
C GLU A 17 -2.85 -2.08 -16.27
N ASN A 18 -1.64 -2.58 -16.05
CA ASN A 18 -1.30 -3.25 -14.80
C ASN A 18 -1.41 -2.29 -13.60
N LEU A 19 -0.94 -1.04 -13.74
CA LEU A 19 -1.09 -0.03 -12.70
C LEU A 19 -2.57 0.26 -12.41
N ARG A 20 -3.39 0.41 -13.45
CA ARG A 20 -4.84 0.64 -13.32
C ARG A 20 -5.50 -0.48 -12.51
N GLN A 21 -5.14 -1.74 -12.75
CA GLN A 21 -5.67 -2.88 -12.01
C GLN A 21 -5.27 -2.85 -10.53
N LEU A 22 -4.05 -2.42 -10.21
CA LEU A 22 -3.61 -2.26 -8.82
C LEU A 22 -4.36 -1.12 -8.12
N LEU A 23 -4.52 0.01 -8.79
CA LEU A 23 -5.19 1.19 -8.24
C LEU A 23 -6.69 0.97 -8.03
N LEU A 24 -7.34 0.20 -8.91
CA LEU A 24 -8.78 -0.07 -8.86
C LEU A 24 -9.11 -1.42 -8.21
N ALA A 25 -8.13 -2.03 -7.51
CA ALA A 25 -8.40 -3.21 -6.70
C ALA A 25 -9.47 -2.88 -5.64
N ALA A 26 -10.35 -3.85 -5.37
CA ALA A 26 -11.47 -3.63 -4.46
C ALA A 26 -10.96 -3.32 -3.04
N PRO A 27 -11.33 -2.17 -2.45
CA PRO A 27 -10.92 -1.82 -1.10
C PRO A 27 -11.68 -2.67 -0.06
N LEU A 28 -10.98 -3.09 1.00
CA LEU A 28 -11.62 -3.72 2.15
C LEU A 28 -12.43 -2.70 2.98
N GLY A 29 -12.03 -1.42 2.93
CA GLY A 29 -12.61 -0.33 3.71
C GLY A 29 -12.13 -0.31 5.16
N ALA A 30 -12.88 0.40 6.00
CA ALA A 30 -12.57 0.61 7.42
C ALA A 30 -12.70 -0.70 8.22
N ARG A 31 -11.59 -1.43 8.34
CA ARG A 31 -11.46 -2.71 9.04
C ARG A 31 -10.14 -2.75 9.79
N ARG A 32 -10.10 -3.48 10.91
CA ARG A 32 -8.86 -3.70 11.66
C ARG A 32 -8.01 -4.74 10.96
N VAL A 33 -6.82 -4.34 10.50
CA VAL A 33 -5.95 -5.18 9.65
C VAL A 33 -4.66 -5.53 10.37
N LEU A 34 -4.27 -6.80 10.31
CA LEU A 34 -2.90 -7.22 10.63
C LEU A 34 -2.14 -7.39 9.32
N ALA A 35 -1.02 -6.70 9.15
CA ALA A 35 -0.20 -6.81 7.95
C ALA A 35 1.12 -7.52 8.24
N LEU A 36 1.50 -8.40 7.33
CA LEU A 36 2.73 -9.19 7.36
C LEU A 36 3.56 -8.85 6.14
N ASP A 37 4.75 -8.31 6.37
CA ASP A 37 5.82 -8.16 5.38
C ASP A 37 6.78 -9.36 5.52
N PRO A 38 6.71 -10.35 4.61
CA PRO A 38 7.49 -11.57 4.73
C PRO A 38 8.99 -11.34 4.59
N GLY A 39 9.75 -11.97 5.47
CA GLY A 39 11.20 -11.99 5.39
C GLY A 39 11.74 -13.29 5.97
N LEU A 40 12.68 -13.93 5.25
CA LEU A 40 13.29 -15.18 5.69
C LEU A 40 14.34 -14.90 6.78
N ARG A 41 15.47 -14.29 6.40
CA ARG A 41 16.59 -14.06 7.33
C ARG A 41 16.25 -13.08 8.46
N THR A 42 15.53 -12.01 8.13
CA THR A 42 15.19 -10.90 9.02
C THR A 42 13.87 -11.13 9.78
N GLY A 43 13.16 -12.22 9.50
CA GLY A 43 11.83 -12.47 10.03
C GLY A 43 10.75 -11.73 9.26
N CYS A 44 9.51 -12.10 9.55
CA CYS A 44 8.32 -11.45 9.02
C CYS A 44 7.95 -10.29 9.94
N LYS A 45 8.04 -9.07 9.41
CA LYS A 45 7.61 -7.88 10.14
C LYS A 45 6.09 -7.87 10.17
N LEU A 46 5.54 -7.55 11.33
CA LEU A 46 4.12 -7.54 11.60
C LEU A 46 3.73 -6.14 12.09
N VAL A 47 2.59 -5.65 11.61
CA VAL A 47 1.89 -4.51 12.19
C VAL A 47 0.40 -4.81 12.36
N CYS A 48 -0.23 -4.21 13.37
CA CYS A 48 -1.68 -4.15 13.51
C CYS A 48 -2.12 -2.70 13.28
N LEU A 49 -3.12 -2.54 12.43
CA LEU A 49 -3.76 -1.28 12.09
C LEU A 49 -5.19 -1.29 12.64
N ASP A 50 -5.67 -0.13 13.10
CA ASP A 50 -7.08 0.05 13.43
C ASP A 50 -7.94 0.27 12.17
N ASP A 51 -9.23 0.55 12.38
CA ASP A 51 -10.19 0.77 11.29
C ASP A 51 -9.97 2.07 10.50
N GLN A 52 -9.15 3.00 11.01
CA GLN A 52 -8.70 4.20 10.31
C GLN A 52 -7.34 4.01 9.63
N GLY A 53 -6.71 2.84 9.82
CA GLY A 53 -5.39 2.53 9.28
C GLY A 53 -4.25 3.10 10.11
N GLU A 54 -4.51 3.48 11.37
CA GLU A 54 -3.48 3.93 12.31
C GLU A 54 -2.74 2.75 12.93
N LEU A 55 -1.42 2.90 13.13
CA LEU A 55 -0.59 1.87 13.74
C LEU A 55 -0.93 1.73 15.23
N VAL A 56 -1.34 0.53 15.64
CA VAL A 56 -1.61 0.22 17.06
C VAL A 56 -0.63 -0.77 17.67
N HIS A 57 0.11 -1.51 16.85
CA HIS A 57 1.15 -2.44 17.31
C HIS A 57 2.10 -2.82 16.17
N ASP A 58 3.38 -3.01 16.48
CA ASP A 58 4.36 -3.63 15.60
C ASP A 58 5.20 -4.68 16.36
N ASP A 59 5.63 -5.73 15.65
CA ASP A 59 6.48 -6.80 16.18
C ASP A 59 7.19 -7.52 15.02
N VAL A 60 8.10 -8.45 15.33
CA VAL A 60 8.73 -9.34 14.35
C VAL A 60 8.53 -10.79 14.76
N VAL A 61 7.98 -11.59 13.86
CA VAL A 61 7.83 -13.03 14.05
C VAL A 61 8.73 -13.81 13.10
N PHE A 62 9.11 -15.02 13.51
CA PHE A 62 9.96 -15.91 12.73
C PHE A 62 9.25 -17.24 12.50
N PRO A 63 8.28 -17.34 11.57
CA PRO A 63 7.51 -18.55 11.35
C PRO A 63 8.36 -19.76 10.94
N ASP A 64 9.49 -19.51 10.27
CA ASP A 64 10.42 -20.51 9.77
C ASP A 64 11.28 -21.15 10.87
N ARG A 65 11.66 -20.39 11.90
CA ARG A 65 12.54 -20.83 12.99
C ARG A 65 11.82 -21.07 14.32
N HIS A 66 10.74 -20.35 14.56
CA HIS A 66 10.01 -20.29 15.83
C HIS A 66 8.50 -20.35 15.59
N ALA A 67 8.04 -21.37 14.85
CA ALA A 67 6.67 -21.54 14.41
C ALA A 67 5.64 -21.42 15.55
N ASP A 68 5.83 -22.13 16.67
CA ASP A 68 4.88 -22.11 17.79
C ASP A 68 4.77 -20.71 18.42
N LYS A 69 5.90 -20.03 18.63
CA LYS A 69 5.93 -18.66 19.16
C LYS A 69 5.26 -17.67 18.20
N ALA A 70 5.52 -17.81 16.90
CA ALA A 70 4.87 -16.97 15.88
C ALA A 70 3.36 -17.21 15.85
N ALA A 71 2.92 -18.47 15.95
CA ALA A 71 1.51 -18.84 15.98
C ALA A 71 0.79 -18.25 17.19
N ASP A 72 1.38 -18.36 18.38
CA ASP A 72 0.82 -17.81 19.62
C ASP A 72 0.76 -16.28 19.58
N THR A 73 1.80 -15.62 19.07
CA THR A 73 1.79 -14.17 18.87
C THR A 73 0.66 -13.75 17.92
N LEU A 74 0.54 -14.38 16.75
CA LEU A 74 -0.50 -14.02 15.77
C LEU A 74 -1.91 -14.24 16.32
N ARG A 75 -2.18 -15.37 16.98
CA ARG A 75 -3.49 -15.64 17.61
C ARG A 75 -3.80 -14.61 18.69
N ARG A 76 -2.83 -14.31 19.56
CA ARG A 76 -2.97 -13.31 20.62
C ARG A 76 -3.30 -11.94 20.06
N LEU A 77 -2.55 -11.49 19.05
CA LEU A 77 -2.74 -10.18 18.44
C LEU A 77 -4.07 -10.08 17.69
N CYS A 78 -4.45 -11.12 16.94
CA CYS A 78 -5.76 -11.19 16.29
C CYS A 78 -6.90 -10.98 17.31
N LYS A 79 -6.83 -11.65 18.46
CA LYS A 79 -7.82 -11.51 19.52
C LYS A 79 -7.77 -10.16 20.22
N GLN A 80 -6.57 -9.69 20.57
CA GLN A 80 -6.35 -8.46 21.33
C GLN A 80 -6.80 -7.21 20.55
N HIS A 81 -6.46 -7.15 19.26
CA HIS A 81 -6.77 -6.01 18.40
C HIS A 81 -8.06 -6.19 17.59
N LYS A 82 -8.77 -7.31 17.80
CA LYS A 82 -10.01 -7.66 17.07
C LYS A 82 -9.82 -7.57 15.55
N ILE A 83 -8.75 -8.20 15.07
CA ILE A 83 -8.38 -8.17 13.65
C ILE A 83 -9.47 -8.84 12.83
N GLU A 84 -9.83 -8.21 11.72
CA GLU A 84 -10.87 -8.64 10.78
C GLU A 84 -10.27 -9.15 9.47
N ALA A 85 -9.06 -8.70 9.12
CA ALA A 85 -8.33 -9.19 7.96
C ALA A 85 -6.81 -9.22 8.19
N ILE A 86 -6.15 -10.13 7.48
CA ILE A 86 -4.70 -10.27 7.42
C ILE A 86 -4.22 -9.99 6.00
N ALA A 87 -3.39 -8.96 5.85
CA ALA A 87 -2.67 -8.64 4.63
C ALA A 87 -1.30 -9.32 4.64
N ILE A 88 -0.94 -10.03 3.56
CA ILE A 88 0.37 -10.70 3.44
C ILE A 88 1.05 -10.19 2.17
N GLY A 89 2.22 -9.58 2.31
CA GLY A 89 3.05 -9.17 1.17
C GLY A 89 3.38 -10.35 0.26
N ASN A 90 3.36 -10.12 -1.05
CA ASN A 90 3.62 -11.16 -2.05
C ASN A 90 5.11 -11.32 -2.42
N GLY A 91 6.01 -10.76 -1.61
CA GLY A 91 7.45 -10.84 -1.78
C GLY A 91 8.12 -12.12 -1.31
N THR A 92 9.39 -11.95 -0.92
CA THR A 92 10.26 -13.07 -0.54
C THR A 92 9.78 -13.72 0.75
N GLY A 93 9.34 -14.98 0.67
CA GLY A 93 8.77 -15.69 1.82
C GLY A 93 7.25 -15.54 1.95
N GLY A 94 6.58 -14.87 1.01
CA GLY A 94 5.13 -14.66 1.04
C GLY A 94 4.31 -15.95 0.95
N ARG A 95 4.72 -16.90 0.10
CA ARG A 95 4.04 -18.20 -0.04
C ARG A 95 4.16 -19.07 1.22
N GLU A 96 5.32 -19.03 1.87
CA GLU A 96 5.58 -19.70 3.14
C GLU A 96 4.76 -19.08 4.26
N THR A 97 4.74 -17.75 4.34
CA THR A 97 3.99 -16.98 5.33
C THR A 97 2.47 -17.19 5.16
N GLU A 98 1.96 -17.16 3.94
CA GLU A 98 0.55 -17.44 3.66
C GLU A 98 0.15 -18.84 4.11
N ARG A 99 0.93 -19.87 3.74
CA ARG A 99 0.64 -21.25 4.17
C ARG A 99 0.67 -21.39 5.69
N PHE A 100 1.62 -20.73 6.34
CA PHE A 100 1.72 -20.72 7.80
C PHE A 100 0.47 -20.09 8.44
N VAL A 101 0.09 -18.88 8.02
CA VAL A 101 -1.06 -18.14 8.59
C VAL A 101 -2.37 -18.90 8.36
N ARG A 102 -2.59 -19.46 7.17
CA ARG A 102 -3.78 -20.28 6.87
C ARG A 102 -3.84 -21.56 7.71
N GLY A 103 -2.70 -22.10 8.13
CA GLY A 103 -2.60 -23.28 8.99
C GLY A 103 -2.85 -23.01 10.48
N LEU A 104 -3.00 -21.75 10.92
CA LEU A 104 -3.09 -21.42 12.35
C LEU A 104 -4.44 -21.73 13.00
N GLY A 105 -5.48 -21.99 12.21
CA GLY A 105 -6.85 -22.18 12.71
C GLY A 105 -7.41 -20.90 13.35
N LEU A 106 -7.20 -19.76 12.70
CA LEU A 106 -7.79 -18.47 13.11
C LEU A 106 -9.32 -18.51 12.94
N ASP A 107 -10.00 -17.52 13.53
CA ASP A 107 -11.45 -17.35 13.33
C ASP A 107 -11.76 -17.29 11.82
N ALA A 108 -12.76 -18.07 11.38
CA ALA A 108 -13.16 -18.17 9.98
C ALA A 108 -13.69 -16.83 9.43
N ALA A 109 -14.06 -15.88 10.29
CA ALA A 109 -14.42 -14.53 9.88
C ALA A 109 -13.21 -13.67 9.45
N ILE A 110 -11.98 -14.04 9.85
CA ILE A 110 -10.77 -13.28 9.49
C ILE A 110 -10.39 -13.59 8.04
N GLN A 111 -10.44 -12.56 7.19
CA GLN A 111 -10.06 -12.69 5.79
C GLN A 111 -8.53 -12.68 5.64
N ILE A 112 -7.97 -13.67 4.94
CA ILE A 112 -6.51 -13.71 4.67
C ILE A 112 -6.30 -13.41 3.18
N VAL A 113 -5.65 -12.27 2.91
CA VAL A 113 -5.47 -11.71 1.56
C VAL A 113 -3.99 -11.49 1.27
N VAL A 114 -3.54 -11.96 0.12
CA VAL A 114 -2.21 -11.65 -0.40
C VAL A 114 -2.26 -10.31 -1.12
N VAL A 115 -1.35 -9.42 -0.78
CA VAL A 115 -1.30 -8.03 -1.24
C VAL A 115 -0.01 -7.80 -2.02
N ASN A 116 -0.11 -7.04 -3.11
CA ASN A 116 1.05 -6.62 -3.88
C ASN A 116 1.91 -5.65 -3.05
N GLU A 117 3.18 -5.98 -2.81
CA GLU A 117 4.11 -5.13 -2.04
C GLU A 117 5.01 -4.25 -2.92
N ALA A 118 4.82 -4.25 -4.25
CA ALA A 118 5.65 -3.47 -5.17
C ALA A 118 5.61 -1.98 -4.81
N GLY A 119 6.79 -1.37 -4.65
CA GLY A 119 6.91 0.01 -4.20
C GLY A 119 6.79 0.21 -2.68
N ALA A 120 6.52 -0.82 -1.86
CA ALA A 120 6.44 -0.65 -0.40
C ALA A 120 7.80 -0.24 0.20
N SER A 121 8.90 -0.74 -0.37
CA SER A 121 10.27 -0.32 -0.02
C SER A 121 10.60 1.11 -0.46
N VAL A 122 10.01 1.58 -1.56
CA VAL A 122 10.15 2.96 -2.03
C VAL A 122 9.35 3.90 -1.13
N TYR A 123 8.12 3.53 -0.80
CA TYR A 123 7.30 4.22 0.18
C TYR A 123 8.03 4.35 1.51
N SER A 124 8.53 3.24 2.08
CA SER A 124 9.10 3.27 3.42
C SER A 124 10.34 4.16 3.56
N ALA A 125 11.09 4.33 2.47
CA ALA A 125 12.24 5.23 2.37
C ALA A 125 11.89 6.67 1.92
N SER A 126 10.62 6.95 1.61
CA SER A 126 10.15 8.26 1.15
C SER A 126 10.09 9.29 2.28
N GLU A 127 10.03 10.57 1.91
CA GLU A 127 9.75 11.67 2.83
C GLU A 127 8.33 11.56 3.42
N VAL A 128 7.34 11.19 2.59
CA VAL A 128 5.95 10.98 3.03
C VAL A 128 5.88 9.98 4.19
N ALA A 129 6.55 8.84 4.10
CA ALA A 129 6.54 7.85 5.18
C ALA A 129 7.33 8.31 6.42
N ARG A 130 8.33 9.17 6.26
CA ARG A 130 9.04 9.79 7.40
C ARG A 130 8.19 10.82 8.12
N GLU A 131 7.36 11.56 7.39
CA GLU A 131 6.40 12.51 7.96
C GLU A 131 5.25 11.78 8.67
N GLU A 132 4.70 10.73 8.05
CA GLU A 132 3.61 9.94 8.66
C GLU A 132 4.08 9.15 9.88
N PHE A 133 5.31 8.60 9.86
CA PHE A 133 5.83 7.73 10.92
C PHE A 133 7.28 8.05 11.29
N PRO A 134 7.56 9.21 11.92
CA PRO A 134 8.92 9.69 12.17
C PRO A 134 9.73 8.75 13.06
N ASP A 135 9.09 8.13 14.05
CA ASP A 135 9.74 7.31 15.07
C ASP A 135 9.88 5.82 14.69
N HIS A 136 9.41 5.41 13.51
CA HIS A 136 9.42 4.01 13.07
C HIS A 136 10.46 3.75 11.99
N ASP A 137 11.04 2.55 11.99
CA ASP A 137 12.01 2.15 10.98
C ASP A 137 11.38 1.84 9.60
N LEU A 138 12.24 1.66 8.59
CA LEU A 138 11.83 1.38 7.20
C LEU A 138 10.98 0.10 7.07
N THR A 139 11.24 -0.92 7.89
CA THR A 139 10.53 -2.21 7.80
C THR A 139 9.12 -2.10 8.37
N VAL A 140 8.94 -1.37 9.47
CA VAL A 140 7.62 -1.07 10.03
C VAL A 140 6.79 -0.24 9.04
N ARG A 141 7.38 0.83 8.48
CA ARG A 141 6.70 1.67 7.46
C ARG A 141 6.26 0.87 6.23
N GLY A 142 7.11 -0.05 5.75
CA GLY A 142 6.75 -0.94 4.63
C GLY A 142 5.56 -1.83 4.96
N SER A 143 5.54 -2.41 6.17
CA SER A 143 4.45 -3.27 6.65
C SER A 143 3.13 -2.50 6.80
N ILE A 144 3.18 -1.24 7.25
CA ILE A 144 2.01 -0.36 7.30
C ILE A 144 1.44 -0.17 5.90
N SER A 145 2.28 0.07 4.89
CA SER A 145 1.81 0.23 3.51
C SER A 145 1.11 -1.02 2.99
N ILE A 146 1.61 -2.23 3.29
CA ILE A 146 0.94 -3.48 2.92
C ILE A 146 -0.46 -3.57 3.54
N GLY A 147 -0.61 -3.20 4.80
CA GLY A 147 -1.92 -3.17 5.47
C GLY A 147 -2.87 -2.14 4.86
N ARG A 148 -2.41 -0.90 4.68
CA ARG A 148 -3.22 0.18 4.10
C ARG A 148 -3.61 -0.06 2.65
N ARG A 149 -2.78 -0.75 1.86
CA ARG A 149 -3.14 -1.20 0.50
C ARG A 149 -4.33 -2.17 0.49
N LEU A 150 -4.48 -3.02 1.51
CA LEU A 150 -5.67 -3.87 1.60
C LEU A 150 -6.92 -3.03 1.94
N MET A 151 -6.77 -2.03 2.80
CA MET A 151 -7.87 -1.15 3.21
C MET A 151 -8.35 -0.28 2.05
N ASP A 152 -7.44 0.42 1.39
CA ASP A 152 -7.68 1.28 0.24
C ASP A 152 -6.43 1.32 -0.68
N PRO A 153 -6.40 0.50 -1.75
CA PRO A 153 -5.28 0.47 -2.69
C PRO A 153 -4.99 1.83 -3.33
N LEU A 154 -6.04 2.58 -3.71
CA LEU A 154 -5.90 3.85 -4.42
C LEU A 154 -5.26 4.88 -3.50
N ALA A 155 -5.80 5.07 -2.30
CA ALA A 155 -5.31 6.07 -1.35
C ALA A 155 -3.88 5.82 -0.85
N GLU A 156 -3.45 4.55 -0.83
CA GLU A 156 -2.11 4.18 -0.39
C GLU A 156 -1.08 4.21 -1.54
N LEU A 157 -1.44 3.72 -2.75
CA LEU A 157 -0.50 3.66 -3.88
C LEU A 157 -0.16 5.05 -4.46
N VAL A 158 -1.06 6.04 -4.37
CA VAL A 158 -0.80 7.42 -4.81
C VAL A 158 0.31 8.12 -4.01
N LYS A 159 0.73 7.56 -2.87
CA LYS A 159 1.85 8.10 -2.06
C LYS A 159 3.22 7.75 -2.65
N ILE A 160 3.26 6.95 -3.71
CA ILE A 160 4.48 6.44 -4.34
C ILE A 160 4.56 7.04 -5.74
N ASP A 161 5.75 7.45 -6.17
CA ASP A 161 5.98 7.80 -7.58
C ASP A 161 5.54 6.63 -8.47
N PRO A 162 4.56 6.81 -9.38
CA PRO A 162 3.98 5.72 -10.15
C PRO A 162 5.03 4.88 -10.91
N LYS A 163 6.12 5.51 -11.38
CA LYS A 163 7.22 4.81 -12.06
C LYS A 163 8.02 3.87 -11.15
N SER A 164 7.87 4.02 -9.84
CA SER A 164 8.51 3.20 -8.82
C SER A 164 7.62 2.05 -8.35
N ILE A 165 6.37 2.01 -8.77
CA ILE A 165 5.49 0.85 -8.59
C ILE A 165 5.87 -0.15 -9.67
N GLY A 166 6.34 -1.34 -9.26
CA GLY A 166 6.72 -2.40 -10.18
C GLY A 166 5.49 -2.99 -10.87
N VAL A 167 5.21 -2.54 -12.09
CA VAL A 167 4.02 -2.92 -12.88
C VAL A 167 4.35 -3.76 -14.11
N GLY A 168 5.62 -4.11 -14.31
CA GLY A 168 6.02 -5.08 -15.30
C GLY A 168 7.52 -5.35 -15.36
N GLN A 169 7.88 -6.37 -16.13
CA GLN A 169 9.28 -6.67 -16.41
C GLN A 169 9.89 -5.61 -17.32
N TYR A 170 11.18 -5.32 -17.15
CA TYR A 170 11.92 -4.37 -17.99
C TYR A 170 11.37 -2.93 -17.99
N GLN A 171 10.60 -2.57 -16.94
CA GLN A 171 10.07 -1.22 -16.76
C GLN A 171 11.16 -0.14 -16.71
N HIS A 172 12.39 -0.48 -16.32
CA HIS A 172 13.53 0.45 -16.31
C HIS A 172 14.25 0.56 -17.67
N ASP A 173 13.87 -0.24 -18.66
CA ASP A 173 14.52 -0.28 -19.97
C ASP A 173 13.81 0.58 -21.04
N VAL A 174 12.60 1.04 -20.74
CA VAL A 174 11.82 1.96 -21.60
C VAL A 174 12.22 3.42 -21.36
N GLU A 175 11.80 4.32 -22.25
CA GLU A 175 12.03 5.75 -22.08
C GLU A 175 11.35 6.29 -20.81
N GLU A 176 12.15 6.82 -19.87
CA GLU A 176 11.70 7.18 -18.52
C GLU A 176 10.66 8.31 -18.53
N SER A 177 10.81 9.30 -19.42
CA SER A 177 9.85 10.40 -19.53
C SER A 177 8.47 9.90 -19.95
N ASP A 178 8.44 9.01 -20.94
CA ASP A 178 7.20 8.49 -21.52
C ASP A 178 6.50 7.55 -20.52
N LEU A 179 7.28 6.73 -19.80
CA LEU A 179 6.78 5.91 -18.71
C LEU A 179 6.14 6.76 -17.63
N LYS A 180 6.85 7.80 -17.16
CA LYS A 180 6.35 8.67 -16.10
C LYS A 180 5.03 9.32 -16.50
N THR A 181 4.97 9.93 -17.68
CA THR A 181 3.73 10.54 -18.18
C THR A 181 2.61 9.52 -18.30
N GLY A 182 2.86 8.35 -18.91
CA GLY A 182 1.83 7.32 -19.09
C GLY A 182 1.26 6.78 -17.77
N LEU A 183 2.10 6.62 -16.74
CA LEU A 183 1.65 6.14 -15.44
C LEU A 183 0.96 7.24 -14.61
N ASP A 184 1.45 8.49 -14.65
CA ASP A 184 0.78 9.63 -14.02
C ASP A 184 -0.63 9.83 -14.57
N ASP A 185 -0.80 9.74 -15.90
CA ASP A 185 -2.11 9.85 -16.56
C ASP A 185 -3.08 8.78 -16.07
N VAL A 186 -2.59 7.56 -15.82
CA VAL A 186 -3.40 6.48 -15.23
C VAL A 186 -3.80 6.81 -13.80
N VAL A 187 -2.90 7.35 -12.98
CA VAL A 187 -3.22 7.74 -11.60
C VAL A 187 -4.30 8.82 -11.58
N VAL A 188 -4.11 9.89 -12.36
CA VAL A 188 -5.10 10.97 -12.51
C VAL A 188 -6.43 10.38 -12.98
N SER A 189 -6.43 9.53 -14.01
CA SER A 189 -7.65 8.87 -14.51
C SER A 189 -8.36 8.07 -13.42
N CYS A 190 -7.65 7.27 -12.63
CA CYS A 190 -8.23 6.45 -11.58
C CYS A 190 -8.82 7.30 -10.45
N VAL A 191 -8.06 8.28 -9.94
CA VAL A 191 -8.50 9.17 -8.86
C VAL A 191 -9.77 9.93 -9.24
N ASN A 192 -9.81 10.50 -10.45
CA ASN A 192 -10.97 11.26 -10.90
C ASN A 192 -12.18 10.36 -11.24
N SER A 193 -11.94 9.09 -11.59
CA SER A 193 -13.04 8.13 -11.85
C SER A 193 -13.70 7.60 -10.57
N VAL A 194 -12.92 7.41 -9.51
CA VAL A 194 -13.42 6.94 -8.21
C VAL A 194 -14.02 8.10 -7.41
N GLY A 195 -13.43 9.29 -7.54
CA GLY A 195 -13.73 10.43 -6.68
C GLY A 195 -12.98 10.35 -5.36
N VAL A 196 -12.99 11.44 -4.61
CA VAL A 196 -12.32 11.56 -3.32
C VAL A 196 -13.22 12.27 -2.33
N ASP A 197 -13.18 11.85 -1.08
CA ASP A 197 -13.82 12.58 0.02
C ASP A 197 -12.86 13.66 0.54
N LEU A 198 -13.25 14.92 0.37
CA LEU A 198 -12.46 16.10 0.75
C LEU A 198 -12.11 16.11 2.26
N ASN A 199 -12.99 15.54 3.10
CA ASN A 199 -12.85 15.56 4.55
C ASN A 199 -11.90 14.48 5.09
N THR A 200 -11.57 13.48 4.28
CA THR A 200 -10.73 12.35 4.70
C THR A 200 -9.50 12.17 3.83
N ALA A 201 -9.53 12.61 2.57
CA ALA A 201 -8.42 12.44 1.63
C ALA A 201 -7.12 13.10 2.12
N SER A 202 -6.00 12.44 1.81
CA SER A 202 -4.66 12.98 2.01
C SER A 202 -4.33 14.04 0.96
N HIS A 203 -3.37 14.92 1.25
CA HIS A 203 -2.89 15.88 0.25
C HIS A 203 -2.27 15.17 -0.98
N ASN A 204 -1.69 13.98 -0.80
CA ASN A 204 -1.18 13.17 -1.91
C ASN A 204 -2.31 12.76 -2.85
N LEU A 205 -3.40 12.20 -2.33
CA LEU A 205 -4.56 11.81 -3.13
C LEU A 205 -5.22 13.03 -3.81
N LEU A 206 -5.40 14.12 -3.06
CA LEU A 206 -5.96 15.37 -3.59
C LEU A 206 -5.12 15.97 -4.72
N SER A 207 -3.79 15.79 -4.70
CA SER A 207 -2.91 16.35 -5.74
C SER A 207 -3.18 15.80 -7.15
N TYR A 208 -3.79 14.61 -7.24
CA TYR A 208 -4.18 13.96 -8.48
C TYR A 208 -5.61 14.28 -8.94
N VAL A 209 -6.37 15.05 -8.16
CA VAL A 209 -7.69 15.54 -8.57
C VAL A 209 -7.52 16.62 -9.63
N SER A 210 -8.32 16.53 -10.70
CA SER A 210 -8.27 17.45 -11.84
C SER A 210 -8.43 18.89 -11.39
N GLY A 211 -7.39 19.70 -11.65
CA GLY A 211 -7.39 21.12 -11.33
C GLY A 211 -6.89 21.50 -9.93
N LEU A 212 -6.56 20.54 -9.05
CA LEU A 212 -6.01 20.86 -7.72
C LEU A 212 -4.48 21.01 -7.75
N GLY A 213 -3.77 19.94 -8.11
CA GLY A 213 -2.32 19.88 -8.00
C GLY A 213 -1.81 19.99 -6.55
N PRO A 214 -0.48 19.94 -6.34
CA PRO A 214 0.09 19.78 -4.99
C PRO A 214 -0.16 20.96 -4.04
N GLN A 215 -0.14 22.19 -4.55
CA GLN A 215 -0.27 23.37 -3.68
C GLN A 215 -1.70 23.52 -3.15
N LEU A 216 -2.71 23.38 -4.02
CA LEU A 216 -4.10 23.49 -3.59
C LEU A 216 -4.49 22.32 -2.69
N ALA A 217 -3.99 21.11 -2.99
CA ALA A 217 -4.18 19.95 -2.14
C ALA A 217 -3.69 20.16 -0.69
N ARG A 218 -2.51 20.77 -0.50
CA ARG A 218 -2.02 21.14 0.84
C ARG A 218 -2.91 22.18 1.50
N ASN A 219 -3.23 23.26 0.78
CA ASN A 219 -4.08 24.33 1.31
C ASN A 219 -5.46 23.80 1.77
N ILE A 220 -6.03 22.82 1.08
CA ILE A 220 -7.29 22.17 1.46
C ILE A 220 -7.15 21.43 2.79
N VAL A 221 -6.08 20.64 2.96
CA VAL A 221 -5.83 19.90 4.20
C VAL A 221 -5.56 20.84 5.37
N ASP A 222 -4.79 21.91 5.14
CA ASP A 222 -4.51 22.93 6.15
C ASP A 222 -5.79 23.66 6.56
N HIS A 223 -6.62 24.07 5.59
CA HIS A 223 -7.92 24.68 5.87
C HIS A 223 -8.82 23.74 6.68
N ARG A 224 -8.91 22.46 6.29
CA ARG A 224 -9.67 21.43 7.04
C ARG A 224 -9.18 21.27 8.47
N ARG A 225 -7.87 21.32 8.68
CA ARG A 225 -7.26 21.20 10.01
C ARG A 225 -7.57 22.40 10.89
N GLU A 226 -7.56 23.60 10.32
CA GLU A 226 -7.78 24.85 11.06
C GLU A 226 -9.26 25.16 11.32
N HIS A 227 -10.14 24.85 10.36
CA HIS A 227 -11.54 25.27 10.37
C HIS A 227 -12.53 24.13 10.60
N GLY A 228 -12.05 22.87 10.64
CA GLY A 228 -12.90 21.69 10.70
C GLY A 228 -13.31 21.17 9.31
N PRO A 229 -14.18 20.15 9.25
CA PRO A 229 -14.62 19.56 7.99
C PRO A 229 -15.38 20.58 7.11
N PHE A 230 -15.32 20.37 5.80
CA PHE A 230 -16.13 21.10 4.82
C PHE A 230 -17.58 20.62 4.86
N ASP A 231 -18.52 21.56 4.97
CA ASP A 231 -19.97 21.29 5.04
C ASP A 231 -20.65 21.29 3.66
N SER A 232 -20.00 21.85 2.62
CA SER A 232 -20.50 21.94 1.23
C SER A 232 -19.38 22.12 0.22
#